data_AF-A0A822ZTJ3-F1
#
_entry.id   AF-A0A822ZTJ3-F1
#
_cell.length_a   1.000
_cell.length_b   1.000
_cell.length_c   1.000
_cell.angle_alpha   90.00
_cell.angle_beta   90.00
_cell.angle_gamma   90.00
#
_symmetry.space_group_name_H-M   'P 1'
#
loop_
_entity.id
_entity.type
_entity.pdbx_description
1 polymer ?
#
loop_
_entity_poly.entity_id
_entity_poly.type
_entity_poly.pdbx_seq_one_letter_code
_entity_poly.pdbx_strand_id
1 'polypeptide(L)'
;MSSEEKASVRAQIGSRPPRCERRCSSCGHCEAVQVPVAPQYRSSTSRHSSKDYTIAASSRREDSSNYKPMSWKCKCGDMIFNP
;
A
#
# COMPACT_ATOMS: atom_id res chain seq x y z
N MET A 1 30.98 -25.42 9.02
CA MET A 1 30.64 -24.37 8.04
C MET A 1 29.35 -24.80 7.37
N SER A 2 28.21 -24.23 7.79
CA SER A 2 26.93 -24.46 7.11
C SER A 2 26.33 -23.09 6.85
N SER A 3 26.26 -22.79 5.56
CA SER A 3 25.85 -21.56 4.90
C SER A 3 24.75 -20.79 5.65
N GLU A 4 25.11 -19.62 6.17
CA GLU A 4 24.16 -18.53 6.34
C GLU A 4 23.70 -18.11 4.94
N GLU A 5 22.57 -18.66 4.51
CA GLU A 5 21.86 -18.23 3.32
C GLU A 5 21.28 -16.83 3.59
N LYS A 6 22.16 -15.83 3.60
CA LYS A 6 21.77 -14.43 3.39
C LYS A 6 21.35 -14.31 1.93
N ALA A 7 20.13 -14.75 1.64
CA ALA A 7 19.37 -14.20 0.54
C ALA A 7 19.22 -12.71 0.84
N SER A 8 20.18 -11.92 0.33
CA SER A 8 20.05 -10.48 0.20
C SER A 8 18.84 -10.25 -0.70
N VAL A 9 17.66 -10.19 -0.08
CA VAL A 9 16.44 -9.75 -0.74
C VAL A 9 16.79 -8.35 -1.22
N ARG A 10 17.09 -8.22 -2.52
CA ARG A 10 17.39 -6.94 -3.18
C ARG A 10 16.46 -5.92 -2.55
N ALA A 11 16.99 -4.94 -1.84
CA ALA A 11 16.18 -3.97 -1.12
C ALA A 11 15.34 -3.23 -2.16
N GLN A 12 14.13 -3.74 -2.41
CA GLN A 12 13.23 -3.15 -3.39
C GLN A 12 12.94 -1.76 -2.88
N ILE A 13 13.27 -0.76 -3.70
CA ILE A 13 12.99 0.64 -3.41
C ILE A 13 11.47 0.74 -3.24
N GLY A 14 11.01 1.00 -2.02
CA GLY A 14 9.58 1.01 -1.70
C GLY A 14 9.28 0.65 -0.24
N SER A 15 8.01 0.74 0.12
CA SER A 15 7.51 0.30 1.43
C SER A 15 7.49 -1.23 1.50
N ARG A 16 7.72 -1.79 2.68
CA ARG A 16 7.63 -3.24 2.92
C ARG A 16 6.17 -3.68 2.96
N PRO A 17 5.83 -4.89 2.46
CA PRO A 17 4.47 -5.42 2.52
C PRO A 17 3.96 -5.55 3.98
N PRO A 18 2.69 -5.22 4.24
CA PRO A 18 2.07 -5.37 5.55
C PRO A 18 1.76 -6.83 5.89
N ARG A 19 1.50 -7.11 7.17
CA ARG A 19 0.93 -8.39 7.62
C ARG A 19 -0.59 -8.30 7.61
N CYS A 20 -1.24 -9.15 6.81
CA CYS A 20 -2.69 -9.11 6.60
C CYS A 20 -3.47 -10.08 7.50
N GLU A 21 -2.81 -10.77 8.42
CA GLU A 21 -3.44 -11.67 9.40
C GLU A 21 -4.55 -10.92 10.16
N ARG A 22 -5.79 -11.43 10.09
CA ARG A 22 -7.01 -10.84 10.68
C ARG A 22 -7.47 -9.50 10.10
N ARG A 23 -6.94 -9.06 8.96
CA ARG A 23 -7.47 -7.87 8.23
C ARG A 23 -8.66 -8.21 7.34
N CYS A 24 -8.57 -9.33 6.63
CA CYS A 24 -9.68 -9.82 5.81
C CYS A 24 -10.64 -10.66 6.66
N SER A 25 -11.37 -10.04 7.59
CA SER A 25 -12.47 -10.64 8.38
C SER A 25 -12.41 -12.17 8.57
N SER A 26 -13.16 -12.94 7.76
CA SER A 26 -13.24 -14.41 7.78
C SER A 26 -12.61 -15.09 6.55
N CYS A 27 -11.80 -14.37 5.78
CA CYS A 27 -11.24 -14.87 4.54
C CYS A 27 -10.04 -15.77 4.76
N GLY A 28 -10.06 -16.96 4.15
CA GLY A 28 -8.94 -17.91 4.24
C GLY A 28 -7.67 -17.42 3.54
N HIS A 29 -7.78 -16.71 2.42
CA HIS A 29 -6.64 -16.29 1.59
C HIS A 29 -6.52 -14.76 1.58
N CYS A 30 -5.90 -14.21 2.63
CA CYS A 30 -5.70 -12.78 2.80
C CYS A 30 -4.24 -12.41 2.54
N GLU A 31 -3.97 -11.67 1.46
CA GLU A 31 -2.60 -11.37 1.00
C GLU A 31 -2.30 -9.88 0.91
N ALA A 32 -1.04 -9.51 1.09
CA ALA A 32 -0.57 -8.15 0.91
C ALA A 32 -0.35 -7.84 -0.58
N VAL A 33 -1.00 -6.80 -1.09
CA VAL A 33 -0.95 -6.40 -2.51
C VAL A 33 -0.63 -4.91 -2.66
N GLN A 34 0.06 -4.54 -3.74
CA GLN A 34 0.23 -3.14 -4.13
C GLN A 34 -0.96 -2.70 -4.99
N VAL A 35 -1.64 -1.63 -4.57
CA VAL A 35 -2.80 -1.05 -5.26
C VAL A 35 -2.50 0.38 -5.68
N PRO A 36 -2.78 0.77 -6.95
CA PRO A 36 -2.52 2.13 -7.41
C PRO A 36 -3.30 3.15 -6.59
N VAL A 37 -2.65 4.27 -6.27
CA VAL A 37 -3.31 5.38 -5.59
C VAL A 37 -4.00 6.23 -6.63
N ALA A 38 -5.32 6.34 -6.54
CA ALA A 38 -6.06 7.27 -7.37
C ALA A 38 -5.61 8.71 -7.07
N PRO A 39 -5.33 9.53 -8.10
CA PRO A 39 -4.99 10.93 -7.90
C PRO A 39 -6.18 11.64 -7.25
N GLN A 40 -5.99 12.04 -6.00
CA GLN A 40 -7.00 12.72 -5.20
C GLN A 40 -6.91 14.22 -5.47
N TYR A 41 -7.77 14.74 -6.35
CA TYR A 41 -7.97 16.18 -6.50
C TYR A 41 -8.70 16.68 -5.25
N ARG A 42 -7.94 17.13 -4.25
CA ARG A 42 -8.47 17.58 -2.96
C ARG A 42 -9.23 18.90 -3.14
N SER A 43 -10.55 18.83 -3.32
CA SER A 43 -11.46 19.89 -2.86
C SER A 43 -11.70 19.63 -1.38
N SER A 44 -10.91 20.30 -0.53
CA SER A 44 -10.92 20.17 0.92
C SER A 44 -12.32 20.29 1.50
N THR A 45 -12.90 19.20 2.03
CA THR A 45 -13.89 19.27 3.12
C THR A 45 -13.98 17.94 3.87
N SER A 46 -13.95 18.06 5.20
CA SER A 46 -14.37 17.07 6.22
C SER A 46 -13.46 15.85 6.47
N ARG A 47 -12.68 15.84 7.56
CA ARG A 47 -13.03 15.30 8.90
C ARG A 47 -13.37 13.80 8.88
N HIS A 48 -12.36 12.96 9.06
CA HIS A 48 -12.29 11.96 10.13
C HIS A 48 -10.84 11.45 10.18
N SER A 49 -10.23 11.58 11.36
CA SER A 49 -8.83 11.23 11.61
C SER A 49 -8.71 9.72 11.79
N SER A 50 -8.84 8.99 10.69
CA SER A 50 -8.25 7.66 10.59
C SER A 50 -6.78 7.87 10.26
N LYS A 51 -5.87 7.19 10.97
CA LYS A 51 -4.43 7.17 10.68
C LYS A 51 -4.16 6.41 9.38
N ASP A 52 -4.84 6.79 8.30
CA ASP A 52 -4.55 6.34 6.97
C ASP A 52 -3.20 6.94 6.60
N TYR A 53 -2.25 6.07 6.29
CA TYR A 53 -1.01 6.41 5.61
C TYR A 53 -1.39 7.01 4.25
N THR A 54 -1.77 8.27 4.29
CA THR A 54 -2.22 9.06 3.14
C THR A 54 -0.95 9.41 2.41
N ILE A 55 -0.56 8.54 1.47
CA ILE A 55 0.33 8.91 0.39
C ILE A 55 -0.38 10.05 -0.34
N ALA A 56 -0.02 11.29 0.02
CA ALA A 56 -0.43 12.49 -0.69
C ALA A 56 0.27 12.48 -2.05
N ALA A 57 -0.27 11.69 -2.97
CA ALA A 57 0.07 11.74 -4.38
C ALA A 57 -0.42 13.09 -4.92
N SER A 58 0.49 14.06 -4.85
CA SER A 58 0.51 15.34 -5.55
C SER A 58 -0.75 16.21 -5.40
N SER A 59 -0.77 17.00 -4.33
CA SER A 59 -1.65 18.18 -4.20
C SER A 59 -1.17 19.39 -4.99
N ARG A 60 -0.11 19.26 -5.79
CA ARG A 60 0.45 20.34 -6.61
C ARG A 60 0.20 20.00 -8.06
N ARG A 61 -0.54 20.89 -8.72
CA ARG A 61 -0.91 20.82 -10.14
C ARG A 61 0.33 20.46 -10.96
N GLU A 62 0.15 19.54 -11.90
CA GLU A 62 1.11 19.26 -12.97
C GLU A 62 2.45 18.66 -12.50
N ASP A 63 2.41 17.50 -11.86
CA ASP A 63 3.56 16.61 -11.81
C ASP A 63 3.64 15.84 -13.13
N SER A 64 4.37 16.35 -14.12
CA SER A 64 4.61 15.74 -15.44
C SER A 64 5.50 14.48 -15.38
N SER A 65 5.57 13.83 -14.22
CA SER A 65 6.24 12.56 -14.05
C SER A 65 5.27 11.44 -14.46
N ASN A 66 5.73 10.46 -15.22
CA ASN A 66 4.95 9.24 -15.50
C ASN A 66 4.83 8.34 -14.24
N TYR A 67 5.18 8.84 -13.06
CA TYR A 67 5.16 8.07 -11.83
C TYR A 67 3.71 7.82 -11.40
N LYS A 68 3.37 6.53 -11.27
CA LYS A 68 2.06 6.08 -10.77
C LYS A 68 2.26 5.57 -9.34
N PRO A 69 1.88 6.35 -8.32
CA PRO A 69 2.09 5.96 -6.94
C PRO A 69 1.29 4.70 -6.60
N MET A 70 1.92 3.83 -5.82
CA MET A 70 1.36 2.56 -5.35
C MET A 70 1.29 2.57 -3.82
N SER A 71 0.27 1.92 -3.25
CA SER A 71 0.10 1.75 -1.81
C SER A 71 -0.15 0.28 -1.45
N TRP A 72 0.31 -0.16 -0.28
CA TRP A 72 0.01 -1.50 0.19
C TRP A 72 -1.42 -1.60 0.73
N LYS A 73 -2.08 -2.72 0.42
CA LYS A 73 -3.40 -3.12 0.92
C LYS A 73 -3.42 -4.61 1.21
N CYS A 74 -4.47 -5.07 1.90
CA CYS A 74 -4.77 -6.48 2.06
C CYS A 74 -5.90 -6.88 1.11
N LYS A 75 -5.75 -7.99 0.36
CA LYS A 75 -6.74 -8.47 -0.60
C LYS A 75 -7.25 -9.85 -0.19
N CYS A 76 -8.55 -10.05 -0.37
CA CYS A 76 -9.21 -11.34 -0.31
C CYS A 76 -10.23 -11.44 -1.44
N GLY A 77 -10.04 -12.37 -2.37
CA GLY A 77 -10.88 -12.41 -3.58
C GLY A 77 -10.85 -11.04 -4.26
N ASP A 78 -12.00 -10.43 -4.46
CA ASP A 78 -12.12 -9.09 -5.07
C ASP A 78 -12.22 -7.94 -4.05
N MET A 79 -12.14 -8.23 -2.75
CA MET A 79 -12.22 -7.24 -1.69
C MET A 79 -10.83 -6.72 -1.29
N ILE A 80 -10.73 -5.39 -1.13
CA ILE A 80 -9.51 -4.69 -0.70
C ILE A 80 -9.74 -4.04 0.67
N PHE A 81 -8.83 -4.30 1.61
CA PHE A 81 -8.85 -3.83 2.98
C PHE A 81 -7.63 -2.97 3.27
N ASN A 82 -7.77 -2.02 4.21
CA ASN A 82 -6.64 -1.29 4.74
C ASN A 82 -5.79 -2.23 5.61
N PRO A 83 -4.45 -2.20 5.45
CA PRO A 83 -3.55 -3.05 6.21
C PRO A 83 -3.47 -2.69 7.70
#